data_AF-A0A536C3U4-F1
#
_entry.id   AF-A0A536C3U4-F1
#
_cell.length_a   1.000
_cell.length_b   1.000
_cell.length_c   1.000
_cell.angle_alpha   90.00
_cell.angle_beta   90.00
_cell.angle_gamma   90.00
#
_symmetry.space_group_name_H-M   'P 1'
#
loop_
_entity.id
_entity.type
_entity.pdbx_description
1 polymer ?
#
loop_
_entity_poly.entity_id
_entity_poly.type
_entity_poly.pdbx_seq_one_letter_code
_entity_poly.pdbx_strand_id
1 'polypeptide(L)'
;MTSNGSFRLQAGGPGGTVNYTWIYKDTDANGNTVVTTHAGSLVVAAGDAAPHSITDSYSQPNSAGTMQLVFTSPSYASPQLQQSWTCRQ
;
A
#
# COMPACT_ATOMS: atom_id res chain seq x y z
N MET A 1 13.13 -2.97 2.25
CA MET A 1 12.07 -4.01 2.15
C MET A 1 11.19 -3.71 0.94
N THR A 2 10.60 -4.74 0.32
CA THR A 2 9.66 -4.60 -0.80
C THR A 2 8.26 -4.99 -0.33
N SER A 3 7.31 -4.07 -0.48
CA SER A 3 5.90 -4.22 -0.17
C SER A 3 5.12 -4.52 -1.44
N ASN A 4 4.29 -5.55 -1.41
CA ASN A 4 3.38 -5.86 -2.52
C ASN A 4 1.94 -5.82 -2.01
N GLY A 5 1.10 -5.04 -2.67
CA GLY A 5 -0.34 -5.06 -2.52
C GLY A 5 -0.99 -5.40 -3.85
N SER A 6 -2.20 -5.95 -3.83
CA SER A 6 -2.99 -6.14 -5.04
C SER A 6 -4.43 -5.71 -4.81
N PHE A 7 -5.04 -5.21 -5.87
CA PHE A 7 -6.47 -4.91 -5.89
C PHE A 7 -7.08 -5.34 -7.22
N ARG A 8 -8.40 -5.49 -7.23
CA ARG A 8 -9.19 -5.75 -8.44
C ARG A 8 -10.28 -4.71 -8.51
N LEU A 9 -10.52 -4.17 -9.69
CA LEU A 9 -11.74 -3.41 -9.93
C LEU A 9 -12.89 -4.37 -10.18
N GLN A 10 -14.11 -3.90 -9.88
CA GLN A 10 -15.32 -4.63 -10.24
C GLN A 10 -15.40 -4.74 -11.77
N ALA A 11 -15.71 -5.95 -12.26
CA ALA A 11 -15.87 -6.18 -13.69
C ALA A 11 -16.93 -5.27 -14.31
N GLY A 12 -16.59 -4.63 -15.44
CA GLY A 12 -17.46 -3.62 -16.08
C GLY A 12 -17.50 -2.27 -15.37
N GLY A 13 -16.62 -2.03 -14.39
CA GLY A 13 -16.51 -0.74 -13.72
C GLY A 13 -16.06 0.38 -14.66
N PRO A 14 -16.29 1.66 -14.29
CA PRO A 14 -15.98 2.82 -15.15
C PRO A 14 -14.47 3.02 -15.41
N GLY A 15 -13.60 2.20 -14.79
CA GLY A 15 -12.16 2.47 -14.75
C GLY A 15 -11.88 3.76 -13.96
N GLY A 16 -10.67 4.29 -14.12
CA GLY A 16 -10.30 5.59 -13.57
C GLY A 16 -8.94 5.62 -12.87
N THR A 17 -8.66 6.75 -12.24
CA THR A 17 -7.44 6.95 -11.45
C THR A 17 -7.66 6.41 -10.05
N VAL A 18 -6.89 5.39 -9.70
CA VAL A 18 -6.85 4.78 -8.37
C VAL A 18 -5.71 5.42 -7.59
N ASN A 19 -6.05 6.25 -6.62
CA ASN A 19 -5.10 6.84 -5.68
C ASN A 19 -4.93 5.93 -4.47
N TYR A 20 -3.69 5.75 -4.05
CA TYR A 20 -3.34 4.91 -2.93
C TYR A 20 -2.24 5.54 -2.07
N THR A 21 -2.11 5.02 -0.85
CA THR A 21 -1.07 5.40 0.10
C THR A 21 -0.57 4.17 0.84
N TRP A 22 0.73 3.96 0.79
CA TRP A 22 1.42 3.06 1.71
C TRP A 22 1.68 3.78 3.02
N ILE A 23 1.38 3.11 4.13
CA ILE A 23 1.62 3.57 5.48
C ILE A 23 2.55 2.56 6.13
N TYR A 24 3.75 3.00 6.47
CA TYR A 24 4.75 2.24 7.21
C TYR A 24 4.77 2.74 8.64
N LYS A 25 4.69 1.81 9.60
CA LYS A 25 4.83 2.10 11.03
C LYS A 25 5.93 1.25 11.62
N ASP A 26 6.96 1.89 12.13
CA ASP A 26 8.07 1.27 12.87
C ASP A 26 8.36 2.05 14.15
N THR A 27 9.36 1.61 14.89
CA THR A 27 9.82 2.25 16.12
C THR A 27 11.26 2.74 15.93
N ASP A 28 11.55 3.98 16.32
CA ASP A 28 12.91 4.54 16.29
C ASP A 28 13.79 3.95 17.42
N ALA A 29 15.07 4.32 17.42
CA ALA A 29 16.02 3.90 18.45
C ALA A 29 15.67 4.40 19.87
N ASN A 30 14.80 5.41 19.98
CA ASN A 30 14.36 5.99 21.25
C ASN A 30 13.03 5.39 21.74
N GLY A 31 12.44 4.44 20.99
CA GLY A 31 11.16 3.83 21.34
C GLY A 31 9.92 4.57 20.83
N ASN A 32 10.07 5.61 20.00
CA ASN A 32 8.94 6.35 19.45
C ASN A 32 8.40 5.67 18.19
N THR A 33 7.08 5.66 18.03
CA THR A 33 6.45 5.24 16.78
C THR A 33 6.75 6.25 15.68
N VAL A 34 7.37 5.78 14.60
CA VAL A 34 7.60 6.52 13.37
C VAL A 34 6.56 6.07 12.34
N VAL A 35 5.99 7.04 11.61
CA VAL A 35 5.02 6.78 10.54
C VAL A 35 5.52 7.42 9.27
N THR A 36 5.77 6.60 8.25
CA THR A 36 6.21 7.04 6.92
C THR A 36 5.13 6.71 5.90
N THR A 37 4.77 7.67 5.04
CA THR A 37 3.74 7.46 4.02
C THR A 37 4.25 7.72 2.62
N HIS A 38 3.91 6.83 1.67
CA HIS A 38 4.19 7.01 0.25
C HIS A 38 2.88 7.01 -0.53
N ALA A 39 2.58 8.10 -1.21
CA ALA A 39 1.38 8.23 -2.04
C ALA A 39 1.68 7.90 -3.50
N GLY A 40 0.71 7.30 -4.19
CA GLY A 40 0.81 6.99 -5.61
C GLY A 40 -0.55 6.91 -6.28
N SER A 41 -0.52 6.81 -7.61
CA SER A 41 -1.72 6.67 -8.44
C SER A 41 -1.51 5.64 -9.52
N LEU A 42 -2.55 4.85 -9.83
CA LEU A 42 -2.59 3.94 -10.96
C LEU A 42 -3.80 4.27 -11.84
N VAL A 43 -3.61 4.39 -13.15
CA VAL A 43 -4.72 4.55 -14.09
C VAL A 43 -5.15 3.17 -14.56
N VAL A 44 -6.43 2.86 -14.40
CA VAL A 44 -7.03 1.60 -14.82
C VAL A 44 -8.07 1.86 -15.92
N ALA A 45 -8.04 1.05 -16.97
CA ALA A 45 -8.98 1.18 -18.08
C ALA A 45 -10.41 0.81 -17.66
N ALA A 46 -11.40 1.39 -18.34
CA ALA A 46 -12.80 1.02 -18.13
C ALA A 46 -13.02 -0.46 -18.48
N GLY A 47 -13.77 -1.17 -17.64
CA GLY A 47 -14.04 -2.60 -17.79
C GLY A 47 -12.88 -3.52 -17.41
N ASP A 48 -11.71 -2.99 -17.06
CA ASP A 48 -10.58 -3.80 -16.59
C ASP A 48 -10.88 -4.35 -15.19
N ALA A 49 -10.93 -5.68 -15.09
CA ALA A 49 -11.16 -6.43 -13.86
C ALA A 49 -9.92 -7.23 -13.43
N ALA A 50 -8.80 -7.04 -14.13
CA ALA A 50 -7.58 -7.76 -13.84
C ALA A 50 -7.03 -7.38 -12.45
N PRO A 51 -6.31 -8.29 -11.79
CA PRO A 51 -5.55 -7.94 -10.60
C PRO A 51 -4.44 -6.95 -10.97
N HIS A 52 -4.44 -5.80 -10.31
CA HIS A 52 -3.35 -4.83 -10.39
C HIS A 52 -2.46 -4.96 -9.16
N SER A 53 -1.17 -5.15 -9.39
CA SER A 53 -0.17 -5.17 -8.33
C SER A 53 0.39 -3.77 -8.11
N ILE A 54 0.40 -3.34 -6.86
CA ILE A 54 1.08 -2.13 -6.41
C ILE A 54 2.28 -2.59 -5.60
N THR A 55 3.46 -2.18 -6.02
CA THR A 55 4.71 -2.45 -5.30
C THR A 55 5.29 -1.15 -4.80
N ASP A 56 5.81 -1.17 -3.58
CA ASP A 56 6.57 -0.07 -3.02
C ASP A 56 7.79 -0.58 -2.26
N SER A 57 8.78 0.27 -2.06
CA SER A 57 10.01 -0.07 -1.36
C SER A 57 10.31 0.93 -0.26
N TYR A 58 10.33 0.45 0.97
CA TYR A 58 10.81 1.21 2.12
C TYR A 58 12.27 0.82 2.39
N SER A 59 13.20 1.71 2.06
CA SER A 59 14.64 1.44 2.02
C SER A 59 15.34 1.61 3.38
N GLN A 60 14.75 2.36 4.33
CA GLN A 60 15.39 2.70 5.60
C GLN A 60 14.45 2.48 6.81
N PRO A 61 13.99 1.25 7.08
CA PRO A 61 13.27 0.96 8.32
C PRO A 61 14.20 1.08 9.53
N ASN A 62 13.74 1.78 10.57
CA ASN A 62 14.42 1.89 11.86
C ASN A 62 14.37 0.57 12.62
N SER A 63 13.25 -0.16 12.51
CA SER A 63 13.03 -1.45 13.15
C SER A 63 11.96 -2.28 12.42
N ALA A 64 11.64 -3.45 12.97
CA ALA A 64 10.48 -4.24 12.55
C ALA A 64 9.19 -3.44 12.76
N GLY A 65 8.22 -3.63 11.87
CA GLY A 65 7.05 -2.75 11.82
C GLY A 65 5.86 -3.35 11.08
N THR A 66 4.86 -2.50 10.85
CA THR A 66 3.64 -2.83 10.11
C THR A 66 3.45 -1.92 8.91
N MET A 67 3.06 -2.51 7.77
CA MET A 67 2.74 -1.79 6.55
C MET A 67 1.26 -1.94 6.25
N GLN A 68 0.68 -0.91 5.65
CA GLN A 68 -0.71 -0.89 5.24
C GLN A 68 -0.85 -0.17 3.91
N LEU A 69 -1.55 -0.79 2.96
CA LEU A 69 -1.99 -0.13 1.74
C LEU A 69 -3.42 0.39 1.91
N VAL A 70 -3.61 1.69 1.67
CA VAL A 70 -4.92 2.36 1.77
C VAL A 70 -5.26 2.99 0.42
N PHE A 71 -6.49 2.78 -0.05
CA PHE A 71 -7.00 3.41 -1.27
C PHE A 71 -7.80 4.64 -0.90
N THR A 72 -7.44 5.80 -1.47
CA THR A 72 -8.06 7.10 -1.13
C THR A 72 -9.11 7.52 -2.14
N SER A 73 -9.00 7.10 -3.40
CA SER A 73 -10.03 7.35 -4.40
C SER A 73 -9.88 6.43 -5.62
N PRO A 74 -10.97 5.89 -6.17
CA PRO A 74 -12.27 5.72 -5.50
C PRO A 74 -12.09 4.95 -4.18
N SER A 75 -12.95 5.20 -3.20
CA SER A 75 -12.96 4.47 -1.92
C SER A 75 -13.45 3.05 -2.17
N TYR A 76 -12.65 2.24 -2.86
CA TYR A 76 -12.91 0.84 -3.01
C TYR A 76 -12.73 0.19 -1.64
N ALA A 77 -13.66 -0.67 -1.25
CA ALA A 77 -13.49 -1.61 -0.16
C ALA A 77 -12.43 -2.66 -0.57
N SER A 78 -11.20 -2.20 -0.84
CA SER A 78 -10.08 -3.07 -1.08
C SER A 78 -9.66 -3.63 0.28
N PRO A 79 -9.36 -4.94 0.37
CA PRO A 79 -8.84 -5.51 1.61
C PRO A 79 -7.63 -4.68 2.03
N GLN A 80 -7.72 -4.02 3.19
CA GLN A 80 -6.56 -3.37 3.80
C GLN A 80 -5.50 -4.44 3.96
N LEU A 81 -4.53 -4.48 3.06
CA LEU A 81 -3.41 -5.41 3.14
C LEU A 81 -2.49 -4.89 4.24
N GLN A 82 -2.83 -5.22 5.48
CA GLN A 82 -1.94 -5.09 6.61
C GLN A 82 -0.97 -6.25 6.60
N GLN A 83 0.32 -5.94 6.47
CA GLN A 83 1.39 -6.92 6.53
C GLN A 83 2.41 -6.45 7.57
N SER A 84 3.02 -7.38 8.29
CA SER A 84 4.12 -7.08 9.20
C SER A 84 5.45 -7.44 8.54
N TRP A 85 6.52 -6.73 8.90
CA TRP A 85 7.87 -7.08 8.49
C TRP A 85 8.78 -7.20 9.70
N THR A 86 9.78 -8.06 9.60
CA THR A 86 10.89 -8.15 10.53
C THR A 86 12.13 -7.57 9.87
N CYS A 87 12.87 -6.71 10.60
CA CYS A 87 14.22 -6.35 10.14
C CYS A 87 15.13 -7.57 10.34
N ARG A 88 15.80 -8.01 9.27
CA ARG A 88 16.98 -8.88 9.42
C ARG A 88 18.15 -7.97 9.79
N GLN A 89 18.61 -8.09 11.02
CA GLN A 89 19.90 -7.56 11.44
C GLN A 89 21.04 -8.31 10.76
#